data_AF-A0A2D9C7G7-F1
#
_entry.id   AF-A0A2D9C7G7-F1
#
_cell.length_a   1.000
_cell.length_b   1.000
_cell.length_c   1.000
_cell.angle_alpha   90.00
_cell.angle_beta   90.00
_cell.angle_gamma   90.00
#
_symmetry.space_group_name_H-M   'P 1'
#
loop_
_entity.id
_entity.type
_entity.pdbx_description
1 polymer ?
#
loop_
_entity_poly.entity_id
_entity_poly.type
_entity_poly.pdbx_seq_one_letter_code
_entity_poly.pdbx_strand_id
1 'polypeptide(L)'
;MSVVSNNASAWKEVKTLTHPGEDSIFKSVPERGISRATMEFFGVKSDGQNYWFPYTDSDGKIVAYKKRGITEKKFSTTGDWSNAQLFGMSHFTKGGKYVSLVEGEHDCAAAFQMLGSKFPVVSIRNGAASASADVRKYYKWLDSFDNIVVFMDNDEPGKDAVEAITKVLGSKIKVFKPQADYKDACDYLSRGDDKLFMETWWRAERHVPEGIVSSSSLREEVLKRPTKSLVRYPFQALDEMTMGIREAELVTVTAGSGLGKYQF
;
A
#
# COMPACT_ATOMS: atom_id res chain seq x y z
N MET A 1 23.61 -2.37 59.30
CA MET A 1 23.71 -1.12 58.52
C MET A 1 24.08 -1.48 57.10
N SER A 2 23.29 -1.01 56.16
CA SER A 2 23.20 -1.47 54.76
C SER A 2 24.46 -1.17 53.93
N VAL A 3 24.85 -2.16 53.13
CA VAL A 3 25.78 -1.99 52.01
C VAL A 3 25.08 -1.14 50.94
N VAL A 4 25.63 0.03 50.65
CA VAL A 4 25.16 0.89 49.56
C VAL A 4 25.70 0.33 48.25
N SER A 5 24.82 -0.28 47.44
CA SER A 5 25.15 -0.71 46.09
C SER A 5 25.25 0.51 45.18
N ASN A 6 26.48 0.82 44.73
CA ASN A 6 26.71 1.76 43.62
C ASN A 6 26.18 1.13 42.33
N ASN A 7 24.93 1.44 41.97
CA ASN A 7 24.37 1.11 40.68
C ASN A 7 24.69 2.26 39.71
N ALA A 8 25.95 2.32 39.26
CA ALA A 8 26.33 3.19 38.16
C ALA A 8 25.66 2.62 36.90
N SER A 9 24.54 3.22 36.49
CA SER A 9 23.87 2.94 35.23
C SER A 9 24.86 3.09 34.09
N ALA A 10 25.27 1.96 33.51
CA ALA A 10 26.11 1.92 32.33
C ALA A 10 25.39 2.65 31.20
N TRP A 11 25.84 3.86 30.88
CA TRP A 11 25.49 4.53 29.64
C TRP A 11 25.96 3.63 28.50
N LYS A 12 25.05 2.87 27.89
CA LYS A 12 25.33 2.18 26.63
C LYS A 12 25.60 3.26 25.61
N GLU A 13 26.87 3.41 25.25
CA GLU A 13 27.30 4.20 24.11
C GLU A 13 26.42 3.81 22.91
N VAL A 14 25.65 4.78 22.41
CA VAL A 14 24.78 4.57 21.27
C VAL A 14 25.69 4.41 20.06
N LYS A 15 26.07 3.16 19.73
CA LYS A 15 26.78 2.87 18.48
C LYS A 15 25.91 3.38 17.33
N THR A 16 26.23 4.54 16.77
CA THR A 16 25.70 5.00 15.49
C THR A 16 26.26 4.08 14.42
N LEU A 17 25.37 3.45 13.66
CA LEU A 17 25.77 2.57 12.57
C LEU A 17 26.61 3.38 11.58
N THR A 18 27.89 3.05 11.45
CA THR A 18 28.77 3.69 10.48
C THR A 18 28.32 3.36 9.06
N HIS A 19 28.37 4.34 8.17
CA HIS A 19 27.99 4.14 6.78
C HIS A 19 28.87 3.05 6.14
N PRO A 20 28.31 1.97 5.55
CA PRO A 20 29.12 0.83 5.10
C PRO A 20 29.94 1.07 3.84
N GLY A 21 29.51 2.02 3.00
CA GLY A 21 30.29 2.46 1.83
C GLY A 21 31.31 3.52 2.24
N GLU A 22 32.57 3.10 2.41
CA GLU A 22 33.72 4.01 2.45
C GLU A 22 33.73 4.85 1.16
N ASP A 23 33.94 6.16 1.27
CA ASP A 23 33.89 7.13 0.16
C ASP A 23 32.53 7.35 -0.54
N SER A 24 31.44 6.87 0.05
CA SER A 24 30.11 7.12 -0.51
C SER A 24 29.72 8.60 -0.48
N ILE A 25 29.16 9.09 -1.59
CA ILE A 25 28.74 10.49 -1.76
C ILE A 25 27.33 10.60 -2.32
N PHE A 26 26.70 11.75 -2.11
CA PHE A 26 25.41 12.07 -2.74
C PHE A 26 25.62 12.31 -4.25
N LYS A 27 24.98 11.49 -5.07
CA LYS A 27 24.98 11.61 -6.54
C LYS A 27 23.56 11.60 -7.07
N SER A 28 23.34 12.28 -8.18
CA SER A 28 22.14 12.09 -9.00
C SER A 28 22.11 10.69 -9.61
N VAL A 29 20.94 10.26 -10.08
CA VAL A 29 20.72 9.01 -10.81
C VAL A 29 20.18 9.39 -12.20
N PRO A 30 21.05 9.77 -13.17
CA PRO A 30 20.62 10.34 -14.44
C PRO A 30 19.70 9.41 -15.23
N GLU A 31 19.95 8.10 -15.19
CA GLU A 31 19.15 7.09 -15.88
C GLU A 31 17.72 6.95 -15.33
N ARG A 32 17.44 7.53 -14.15
CA ARG A 32 16.10 7.60 -13.54
C ARG A 32 15.59 9.04 -13.40
N GLY A 33 16.34 10.03 -13.89
CA GLY A 33 16.01 11.46 -13.72
C GLY A 33 16.05 11.98 -12.27
N ILE A 34 16.58 11.21 -11.31
CA ILE A 34 16.58 11.60 -9.89
C ILE A 34 17.72 12.57 -9.61
N SER A 35 17.39 13.74 -9.07
CA SER A 35 18.35 14.78 -8.75
C SER A 35 19.21 14.44 -7.53
N ARG A 36 20.39 15.06 -7.44
CA ARG A 36 21.25 14.94 -6.25
C ARG A 36 20.55 15.47 -5.00
N ALA A 37 19.78 16.55 -5.11
CA ALA A 37 19.06 17.15 -3.98
C ALA A 37 18.04 16.17 -3.38
N THR A 38 17.33 15.41 -4.23
CA THR A 38 16.42 14.35 -3.78
C THR A 38 17.16 13.23 -3.05
N MET A 39 18.31 12.80 -3.59
CA MET A 39 19.12 11.75 -2.97
C MET A 39 19.69 12.20 -1.61
N GLU A 40 20.12 13.46 -1.52
CA GLU A 40 20.56 14.08 -0.27
C GLU A 40 19.44 14.20 0.75
N PHE A 41 18.23 14.60 0.32
CA PHE A 41 17.06 14.67 1.18
C PHE A 41 16.78 13.33 1.88
N PHE A 42 16.83 12.21 1.14
CA PHE A 42 16.63 10.87 1.70
C PHE A 42 17.90 10.22 2.28
N GLY A 43 19.03 10.92 2.28
CA GLY A 43 20.30 10.40 2.78
C GLY A 43 20.91 9.25 1.93
N VAL A 44 20.47 9.07 0.69
CA VAL A 44 20.93 7.98 -0.18
C VAL A 44 22.27 8.33 -0.82
N LYS A 45 23.28 7.49 -0.60
CA LYS A 45 24.63 7.69 -1.14
C LYS A 45 25.02 6.62 -2.15
N SER A 46 26.02 6.92 -2.96
CA SER A 46 26.66 5.96 -3.87
C SER A 46 28.15 5.92 -3.67
N ASP A 47 28.73 4.72 -3.65
CA ASP A 47 30.17 4.46 -3.65
C ASP A 47 30.73 4.26 -5.08
N GLY A 48 29.91 4.49 -6.12
CA GLY A 48 30.25 4.27 -7.52
C GLY A 48 29.97 2.85 -8.05
N GLN A 49 29.78 1.87 -7.18
CA GLN A 49 29.34 0.51 -7.55
C GLN A 49 27.93 0.20 -7.04
N ASN A 50 27.53 0.83 -5.94
CA ASN A 50 26.32 0.55 -5.20
C ASN A 50 25.61 1.84 -4.79
N TYR A 51 24.31 1.73 -4.60
CA TYR A 51 23.49 2.68 -3.85
C TYR A 51 23.26 2.15 -2.43
N TRP A 52 23.31 3.05 -1.47
CA TRP A 52 23.12 2.79 -0.04
C TRP A 52 21.93 3.60 0.47
N PHE A 53 20.82 2.92 0.74
CA PHE A 53 19.59 3.52 1.27
C PHE A 53 19.58 3.42 2.79
N PRO A 54 19.60 4.55 3.52
CA PRO A 54 19.53 4.53 4.97
C PRO A 54 18.12 4.18 5.44
N TYR A 55 18.05 3.37 6.49
CA TYR A 55 16.82 3.00 7.17
C TYR A 55 16.93 3.39 8.64
N THR A 56 15.88 4.02 9.15
CA THR A 56 15.85 4.56 10.51
C THR A 56 14.92 3.79 11.43
N ASP A 57 15.13 3.91 12.74
CA ASP A 57 14.16 3.54 13.76
C ASP A 57 13.13 4.66 14.00
N SER A 58 12.28 4.49 15.03
CA SER A 58 11.28 5.47 15.43
C SER A 58 11.82 6.78 16.00
N ASP A 59 13.08 6.79 16.42
CA ASP A 59 13.76 7.98 16.93
C ASP A 59 14.47 8.76 15.81
N GLY A 60 14.34 8.28 14.56
CA GLY A 60 14.99 8.85 13.39
C GLY A 60 16.46 8.51 13.26
N LYS A 61 16.98 7.59 14.11
CA LYS A 61 18.38 7.17 14.05
C LYS A 61 18.55 6.12 12.95
N ILE A 62 19.60 6.25 12.14
CA ILE A 62 19.95 5.22 11.14
C ILE A 62 20.37 3.94 11.85
N VAL A 63 19.64 2.86 11.60
CA VAL A 63 19.84 1.53 12.20
C VAL A 63 20.19 0.46 11.18
N ALA A 64 19.93 0.70 9.89
CA ALA A 64 20.27 -0.23 8.83
C ALA A 64 20.54 0.50 7.49
N TYR A 65 21.18 -0.21 6.57
CA TYR A 65 21.28 0.19 5.17
C TYR A 65 20.82 -0.95 4.27
N LYS A 66 20.08 -0.59 3.23
CA LYS A 66 19.87 -1.47 2.08
C LYS A 66 20.84 -1.08 0.98
N LYS A 67 21.59 -2.06 0.50
CA LYS A 67 22.53 -1.94 -0.60
C LYS A 67 21.85 -2.39 -1.89
N ARG A 68 22.03 -1.64 -2.97
CA ARG A 68 21.64 -2.06 -4.32
C ARG A 68 22.82 -1.87 -5.27
N GLY A 69 23.25 -2.94 -5.92
CA GLY A 69 24.26 -2.86 -6.97
C GLY A 69 23.77 -2.07 -8.18
N ILE A 70 24.60 -1.18 -8.73
CA ILE A 70 24.23 -0.34 -9.88
C ILE A 70 24.05 -1.18 -11.14
N THR A 71 24.98 -2.11 -11.39
CA THR A 71 25.00 -2.93 -12.61
C THR A 71 24.12 -4.17 -12.47
N GLU A 72 24.33 -4.94 -11.41
CA GLU A 72 23.69 -6.23 -11.17
C GLU A 72 22.27 -6.10 -10.59
N LYS A 73 21.90 -4.92 -10.07
CA LYS A 73 20.60 -4.63 -9.45
C LYS A 73 20.22 -5.60 -8.33
N LYS A 74 21.20 -6.24 -7.68
CA LYS A 74 21.01 -7.13 -6.53
C LYS A 74 20.93 -6.32 -5.25
N PHE A 75 20.09 -6.79 -4.33
CA PHE A 75 19.86 -6.14 -3.04
C PHE A 75 20.49 -6.95 -1.91
N SER A 76 21.03 -6.25 -0.91
CA SER A 76 21.43 -6.83 0.37
C SER A 76 21.20 -5.82 1.49
N THR A 77 21.14 -6.29 2.74
CA THR A 77 20.88 -5.45 3.91
C THR A 77 21.99 -5.59 4.94
N THR A 78 22.30 -4.52 5.65
CA THR A 78 23.24 -4.53 6.78
C THR A 78 22.70 -3.69 7.93
N GLY A 79 23.10 -4.01 9.17
CA GLY A 79 22.56 -3.40 10.38
C GLY A 79 21.29 -4.06 10.91
N ASP A 80 20.57 -3.36 11.78
CA ASP A 80 19.36 -3.86 12.43
C ASP A 80 18.13 -3.64 11.54
N TRP A 81 17.95 -4.56 10.60
CA TRP A 81 16.80 -4.55 9.71
C TRP A 81 15.49 -4.75 10.49
N SER A 82 15.48 -5.46 11.61
CA SER A 82 14.24 -5.79 12.33
C SER A 82 13.51 -4.53 12.83
N ASN A 83 14.27 -3.54 13.30
CA ASN A 83 13.77 -2.28 13.85
C ASN A 83 13.63 -1.14 12.82
N ALA A 84 14.04 -1.36 11.57
CA ALA A 84 13.88 -0.37 10.50
C ALA A 84 12.40 -0.02 10.21
N GLN A 85 12.14 1.27 10.00
CA GLN A 85 10.86 1.80 9.53
C GLN A 85 10.72 1.73 8.00
N LEU A 86 9.58 2.19 7.47
CA LEU A 86 9.44 2.40 6.03
C LEU A 86 10.50 3.40 5.57
N PHE A 87 11.01 3.22 4.35
CA PHE A 87 11.99 4.14 3.80
C PHE A 87 11.38 5.53 3.63
N GLY A 88 12.11 6.58 4.01
CA GLY A 88 11.63 7.96 3.95
C GLY A 88 10.74 8.40 5.12
N MET A 89 10.25 7.48 5.95
CA MET A 89 9.25 7.79 6.98
C MET A 89 9.73 8.80 8.03
N SER A 90 11.00 8.74 8.44
CA SER A 90 11.60 9.68 9.41
C SER A 90 11.77 11.10 8.88
N HIS A 91 11.70 11.31 7.57
CA HIS A 91 11.73 12.65 6.97
C HIS A 91 10.39 13.39 7.08
N PHE A 92 9.31 12.68 7.45
CA PHE A 92 7.97 13.24 7.47
C PHE A 92 7.34 13.09 8.85
N THR A 93 6.70 14.17 9.30
CA THR A 93 5.87 14.13 10.50
C THR A 93 4.59 13.35 10.23
N LYS A 94 4.05 12.70 11.26
CA LYS A 94 2.73 12.07 11.16
C LYS A 94 1.65 13.13 10.94
N GLY A 95 0.63 12.79 10.17
CA GLY A 95 -0.48 13.66 9.86
C GLY A 95 -0.25 14.52 8.62
N GLY A 96 -1.35 14.92 7.98
CA GLY A 96 -1.32 15.72 6.76
C GLY A 96 -2.39 15.28 5.76
N LYS A 97 -2.56 16.04 4.70
CA LYS A 97 -3.61 15.76 3.71
C LYS A 97 -3.34 14.51 2.87
N TYR A 98 -2.07 14.23 2.59
CA TYR A 98 -1.66 13.16 1.67
C TYR A 98 -0.35 12.53 2.11
N VAL A 99 -0.24 11.22 1.90
CA VAL A 99 1.02 10.47 1.87
C VAL A 99 0.98 9.50 0.69
N SER A 100 2.11 9.32 0.01
CA SER A 100 2.24 8.30 -1.04
C SER A 100 3.03 7.10 -0.53
N LEU A 101 2.56 5.90 -0.84
CA LEU A 101 3.23 4.63 -0.55
C LEU A 101 3.60 3.94 -1.85
N VAL A 102 4.89 3.66 -2.03
CA VAL A 102 5.43 3.03 -3.25
C VAL A 102 6.25 1.78 -2.94
N GLU A 103 6.63 1.04 -3.99
CA GLU A 103 7.34 -0.24 -3.83
C GLU A 103 8.81 -0.08 -3.48
N GLY A 104 9.57 0.69 -4.28
CA GLY A 104 11.03 0.79 -4.17
C GLY A 104 11.54 2.13 -3.64
N GLU A 105 12.79 2.14 -3.18
CA GLU A 105 13.42 3.35 -2.64
C GLU A 105 13.70 4.41 -3.72
N HIS A 106 14.05 3.97 -4.94
CA HIS A 106 14.19 4.89 -6.07
C HIS A 106 12.83 5.45 -6.52
N ASP A 107 11.77 4.65 -6.46
CA ASP A 107 10.42 5.13 -6.78
C ASP A 107 9.93 6.14 -5.76
N CYS A 108 10.32 5.98 -4.50
CA CYS A 108 10.07 6.95 -3.44
C CYS A 108 10.74 8.29 -3.77
N ALA A 109 12.02 8.25 -4.12
CA ALA A 109 12.75 9.44 -4.56
C ALA A 109 12.13 10.07 -5.82
N ALA A 110 11.78 9.27 -6.83
CA ALA A 110 11.21 9.75 -8.08
C ALA A 110 9.84 10.41 -7.87
N ALA A 111 8.92 9.73 -7.16
CA ALA A 111 7.61 10.27 -6.85
C ALA A 111 7.70 11.54 -5.98
N PHE A 112 8.60 11.56 -4.98
CA PHE A 112 8.82 12.76 -4.16
C PHE A 112 9.26 13.96 -5.01
N GLN A 113 10.19 13.75 -5.94
CA GLN A 113 10.66 14.80 -6.85
C GLN A 113 9.53 15.30 -7.77
N MET A 114 8.78 14.39 -8.40
CA MET A 114 7.68 14.76 -9.29
C MET A 114 6.54 15.47 -8.56
N LEU A 115 6.32 15.16 -7.27
CA LEU A 115 5.36 15.86 -6.41
C LEU A 115 5.89 17.22 -5.89
N GLY A 116 6.98 17.73 -6.48
CA GLY A 116 7.58 19.01 -6.17
C GLY A 116 8.30 19.03 -4.82
N SER A 117 8.69 17.87 -4.29
CA SER A 117 9.41 17.70 -3.02
C SER A 117 8.68 18.27 -1.79
N LYS A 118 7.33 18.27 -1.83
CA LYS A 118 6.48 18.84 -0.78
C LYS A 118 5.60 17.81 -0.07
N PHE A 119 5.22 16.74 -0.75
CA PHE A 119 4.31 15.75 -0.22
C PHE A 119 5.07 14.55 0.34
N PRO A 120 4.67 14.00 1.50
CA PRO A 120 5.24 12.79 2.04
C PRO A 120 5.17 11.62 1.06
N VAL A 121 6.30 10.95 0.86
CA VAL A 121 6.41 9.71 0.07
C VAL A 121 7.27 8.73 0.86
N VAL A 122 6.79 7.50 0.99
CA VAL A 122 7.51 6.41 1.66
C VAL A 122 7.48 5.15 0.81
N SER A 123 8.47 4.27 0.96
CA SER A 123 8.43 2.93 0.33
C SER A 123 8.39 1.79 1.34
N ILE A 124 7.83 0.68 0.91
CA ILE A 124 7.94 -0.60 1.64
C ILE A 124 9.38 -1.13 1.59
N ARG A 125 9.67 -2.10 2.44
CA ARG A 125 11.05 -2.51 2.72
C ARG A 125 11.50 -3.69 1.87
N ASN A 126 10.66 -4.72 1.75
CA ASN A 126 11.01 -6.01 1.13
C ASN A 126 10.16 -6.35 -0.10
N GLY A 127 9.71 -5.34 -0.85
CA GLY A 127 8.94 -5.51 -2.09
C GLY A 127 7.52 -6.05 -1.86
N ALA A 128 6.79 -6.22 -2.97
CA ALA A 128 5.36 -6.52 -3.02
C ALA A 128 4.87 -7.58 -2.01
N ALA A 129 5.56 -8.73 -1.89
CA ALA A 129 5.16 -9.84 -1.01
C ALA A 129 5.09 -9.47 0.48
N SER A 130 5.89 -8.47 0.91
CA SER A 130 5.94 -8.01 2.31
C SER A 130 5.05 -6.81 2.60
N ALA A 131 4.39 -6.25 1.57
CA ALA A 131 3.69 -4.98 1.65
C ALA A 131 2.64 -4.95 2.78
N SER A 132 1.86 -6.02 2.91
CA SER A 132 0.80 -6.11 3.93
C SER A 132 1.35 -6.14 5.36
N ALA A 133 2.52 -6.75 5.59
CA ALA A 133 3.16 -6.82 6.90
C ALA A 133 3.76 -5.46 7.29
N ASP A 134 4.48 -4.84 6.36
CA ASP A 134 5.08 -3.51 6.55
C ASP A 134 4.01 -2.45 6.82
N VAL A 135 2.94 -2.43 6.03
CA VAL A 135 1.81 -1.50 6.21
C VAL A 135 1.09 -1.74 7.53
N ARG A 136 0.88 -3.00 7.94
CA ARG A 136 0.24 -3.30 9.23
C ARG A 136 1.08 -2.84 10.41
N LYS A 137 2.42 -3.01 10.33
CA LYS A 137 3.35 -2.55 11.37
C LYS A 137 3.29 -1.03 11.55
N TYR A 138 3.19 -0.27 10.46
CA TYR A 138 3.17 1.19 10.47
C TYR A 138 1.78 1.81 10.23
N TYR A 139 0.73 1.03 10.45
CA TYR A 139 -0.67 1.42 10.22
C TYR A 139 -1.01 2.76 10.87
N LYS A 140 -0.69 2.95 12.15
CA LYS A 140 -1.06 4.18 12.90
C LYS A 140 -0.44 5.44 12.31
N TRP A 141 0.73 5.32 11.70
CA TRP A 141 1.39 6.45 11.06
C TRP A 141 0.76 6.74 9.69
N LEU A 142 0.53 5.70 8.88
CA LEU A 142 -0.13 5.83 7.58
C LEU A 142 -1.57 6.36 7.72
N ASP A 143 -2.34 5.84 8.68
CA ASP A 143 -3.72 6.24 8.96
C ASP A 143 -3.84 7.66 9.54
N SER A 144 -2.72 8.26 9.97
CA SER A 144 -2.74 9.65 10.45
C SER A 144 -2.98 10.68 9.32
N PHE A 145 -2.80 10.28 8.06
CA PHE A 145 -3.04 11.13 6.89
C PHE A 145 -4.49 11.02 6.41
N ASP A 146 -5.02 12.10 5.80
CA ASP A 146 -6.40 12.11 5.28
C ASP A 146 -6.56 11.20 4.04
N ASN A 147 -5.53 11.12 3.20
CA ASN A 147 -5.50 10.33 1.98
C ASN A 147 -4.17 9.59 1.86
N ILE A 148 -4.23 8.30 1.52
CA ILE A 148 -3.05 7.47 1.28
C ILE A 148 -3.06 7.06 -0.18
N VAL A 149 -2.14 7.60 -0.98
CA VAL A 149 -2.03 7.26 -2.40
C VAL A 149 -1.06 6.09 -2.56
N VAL A 150 -1.54 4.95 -3.02
CA VAL A 150 -0.73 3.74 -3.21
C VAL A 150 -0.36 3.60 -4.69
N PHE A 151 0.94 3.46 -4.97
CA PHE A 151 1.47 3.22 -6.31
C PHE A 151 2.59 2.18 -6.27
N MET A 152 2.23 0.92 -6.57
CA MET A 152 3.16 -0.20 -6.68
C MET A 152 3.54 -0.44 -8.15
N ASP A 153 4.47 -1.36 -8.40
CA ASP A 153 4.83 -1.75 -9.76
C ASP A 153 3.59 -2.21 -10.56
N ASN A 154 3.54 -1.84 -11.85
CA ASN A 154 2.44 -2.19 -12.76
C ASN A 154 2.56 -3.62 -13.31
N ASP A 155 2.82 -4.59 -12.44
CA ASP A 155 2.85 -6.02 -12.73
C ASP A 155 1.88 -6.79 -11.81
N GLU A 156 1.79 -8.11 -11.99
CA GLU A 156 0.89 -8.95 -11.20
C GLU A 156 1.23 -8.92 -9.70
N PRO A 157 2.50 -9.08 -9.26
CA PRO A 157 2.87 -8.91 -7.85
C PRO A 157 2.51 -7.53 -7.27
N GLY A 158 2.73 -6.46 -8.02
CA GLY A 158 2.41 -5.10 -7.58
C GLY A 158 0.90 -4.89 -7.42
N LYS A 159 0.07 -5.44 -8.32
CA LYS A 159 -1.40 -5.42 -8.20
C LYS A 159 -1.88 -6.17 -6.96
N ASP A 160 -1.34 -7.36 -6.71
CA ASP A 160 -1.64 -8.13 -5.51
C ASP A 160 -1.24 -7.38 -4.23
N ALA A 161 -0.10 -6.68 -4.28
CA ALA A 161 0.35 -5.84 -3.17
C ALA A 161 -0.62 -4.67 -2.91
N VAL A 162 -1.10 -3.98 -3.96
CA VAL A 162 -2.13 -2.92 -3.82
C VAL A 162 -3.38 -3.48 -3.16
N GLU A 163 -3.86 -4.64 -3.58
CA GLU A 163 -5.04 -5.27 -2.98
C GLU A 163 -4.81 -5.62 -1.50
N ALA A 164 -3.65 -6.21 -1.18
CA ALA A 164 -3.29 -6.59 0.17
C ALA A 164 -3.11 -5.37 1.10
N ILE A 165 -2.49 -4.28 0.61
CA ILE A 165 -2.41 -3.00 1.31
C ILE A 165 -3.82 -2.46 1.57
N THR A 166 -4.70 -2.60 0.59
CA THR A 166 -6.03 -2.02 0.68
C THR A 166 -6.94 -2.68 1.69
N LYS A 167 -6.84 -4.02 1.80
CA LYS A 167 -7.51 -4.77 2.87
C LYS A 167 -7.07 -4.33 4.26
N VAL A 168 -5.88 -3.73 4.41
CA VAL A 168 -5.34 -3.30 5.72
C VAL A 168 -5.74 -1.87 6.07
N LEU A 169 -5.53 -0.89 5.19
CA LEU A 169 -5.75 0.55 5.49
C LEU A 169 -7.19 1.03 5.21
N GLY A 170 -7.99 0.23 4.51
CA GLY A 170 -9.41 0.50 4.31
C GLY A 170 -9.68 1.77 3.50
N SER A 171 -10.56 2.63 4.02
CA SER A 171 -11.32 3.57 3.19
C SER A 171 -10.59 4.89 2.81
N LYS A 172 -9.42 5.19 3.38
CA LYS A 172 -8.63 6.40 3.07
C LYS A 172 -7.69 6.22 1.87
N ILE A 173 -7.65 5.01 1.30
CA ILE A 173 -6.76 4.69 0.20
C ILE A 173 -7.30 5.25 -1.11
N LYS A 174 -6.37 5.81 -1.86
CA LYS A 174 -6.50 6.09 -3.28
C LYS A 174 -5.48 5.24 -4.04
N VAL A 175 -5.93 4.53 -5.06
CA VAL A 175 -5.05 3.73 -5.91
C VAL A 175 -4.65 4.58 -7.10
N PHE A 176 -3.33 4.74 -7.28
CA PHE A 176 -2.77 5.32 -8.48
C PHE A 176 -2.89 4.31 -9.62
N LYS A 177 -3.58 4.69 -10.70
CA LYS A 177 -3.72 3.86 -11.90
C LYS A 177 -2.73 4.33 -12.95
N PRO A 178 -1.59 3.63 -13.15
CA PRO A 178 -0.62 4.02 -14.16
C PRO A 178 -1.18 3.85 -15.58
N GLN A 179 -0.71 4.68 -16.51
CA GLN A 179 -0.89 4.43 -17.95
C GLN A 179 -0.16 3.13 -18.34
N ALA A 180 -0.65 2.41 -19.35
CA ALA A 180 -0.18 1.07 -19.70
C ALA A 180 1.34 0.97 -19.93
N ASP A 181 1.96 2.04 -20.45
CA ASP A 181 3.38 2.06 -20.83
C ASP A 181 4.35 2.37 -19.68
N TYR A 182 3.86 2.60 -18.46
CA TYR A 182 4.68 2.97 -17.30
C TYR A 182 4.62 1.87 -16.24
N LYS A 183 5.80 1.40 -15.84
CA LYS A 183 5.94 0.37 -14.83
C LYS A 183 5.86 0.92 -13.42
N ASP A 184 6.63 1.95 -13.14
CA ASP A 184 6.86 2.48 -11.78
C ASP A 184 7.04 4.02 -11.82
N ALA A 185 7.35 4.64 -10.68
CA ALA A 185 7.53 6.09 -10.62
C ALA A 185 8.81 6.56 -11.31
N CYS A 186 9.85 5.72 -11.32
CA CYS A 186 11.09 6.03 -12.03
C CYS A 186 10.87 6.10 -13.55
N ASP A 187 9.99 5.27 -14.11
CA ASP A 187 9.65 5.32 -15.53
C ASP A 187 9.05 6.68 -15.92
N TYR A 188 8.11 7.22 -15.15
CA TYR A 188 7.55 8.57 -15.41
C TYR A 188 8.64 9.64 -15.38
N LEU A 189 9.48 9.62 -14.35
CA LEU A 189 10.51 10.63 -14.16
C LEU A 189 11.61 10.55 -15.24
N SER A 190 12.03 9.34 -15.61
CA SER A 190 13.06 9.13 -16.64
C SER A 190 12.63 9.61 -18.03
N ARG A 191 11.33 9.62 -18.31
CA ARG A 191 10.74 10.11 -19.57
C ARG A 191 10.41 11.61 -19.54
N GLY A 192 10.54 12.27 -18.40
CA GLY A 192 10.18 13.69 -18.23
C GLY A 192 8.66 13.93 -18.16
N ASP A 193 7.88 12.90 -17.79
CA ASP A 193 6.43 12.93 -17.72
C ASP A 193 5.90 13.35 -16.33
N ASP A 194 6.60 14.28 -15.67
CA ASP A 194 6.32 14.71 -14.29
C ASP A 194 4.89 15.24 -14.14
N LYS A 195 4.43 16.00 -15.16
CA LYS A 195 3.08 16.58 -15.19
C LYS A 195 2.02 15.48 -15.27
N LEU A 196 2.24 14.48 -16.12
CA LEU A 196 1.32 13.36 -16.27
C LEU A 196 1.25 12.55 -14.98
N PHE A 197 2.40 12.31 -14.32
CA PHE A 197 2.44 11.66 -13.02
C PHE A 197 1.61 12.44 -11.98
N MET A 198 1.83 13.76 -11.87
CA MET A 198 1.13 14.61 -10.91
C MET A 198 -0.39 14.65 -11.18
N GLU A 199 -0.82 14.80 -12.43
CA GLU A 199 -2.23 14.77 -12.81
C GLU A 199 -2.89 13.42 -12.52
N THR A 200 -2.17 12.32 -12.76
CA THR A 200 -2.65 10.96 -12.45
C THR A 200 -2.73 10.75 -10.94
N TRP A 201 -1.77 11.29 -10.18
CA TRP A 201 -1.76 11.25 -8.72
C TRP A 201 -2.96 12.00 -8.12
N TRP A 202 -3.29 13.18 -8.64
CA TRP A 202 -4.48 13.92 -8.20
C TRP A 202 -5.79 13.21 -8.55
N ARG A 203 -5.81 12.44 -9.64
CA ARG A 203 -6.95 11.62 -10.08
C ARG A 203 -7.02 10.24 -9.43
N ALA A 204 -6.07 9.89 -8.55
CA ALA A 204 -6.04 8.58 -7.91
C ALA A 204 -7.40 8.26 -7.27
N GLU A 205 -7.93 7.09 -7.60
CA GLU A 205 -9.31 6.73 -7.30
C GLU A 205 -9.40 6.08 -5.93
N ARG A 206 -10.47 6.39 -5.18
CA ARG A 206 -10.73 5.70 -3.92
C ARG A 206 -10.96 4.22 -4.20
N HIS A 207 -10.23 3.35 -3.53
CA HIS A 207 -10.49 1.93 -3.65
C HIS A 207 -11.81 1.59 -2.95
N VAL A 208 -12.65 0.81 -3.63
CA VAL A 208 -13.87 0.26 -3.08
C VAL A 208 -13.66 -1.25 -2.95
N PRO A 209 -13.65 -1.81 -1.72
CA PRO A 209 -13.46 -3.25 -1.53
C PRO A 209 -14.47 -4.07 -2.31
N GLU A 210 -14.05 -5.24 -2.80
CA GLU A 210 -14.95 -6.19 -3.46
C GLU A 210 -16.17 -6.51 -2.58
N GLY A 211 -17.37 -6.43 -3.17
CA GLY A 211 -18.65 -6.64 -2.48
C GLY A 211 -19.35 -5.38 -1.97
N ILE A 212 -18.67 -4.22 -1.93
CA ILE A 212 -19.30 -2.93 -1.65
C ILE A 212 -19.54 -2.22 -2.98
N VAL A 213 -20.79 -2.16 -3.42
CA VAL A 213 -21.16 -1.47 -4.66
C VAL A 213 -21.80 -0.12 -4.32
N SER A 214 -21.40 0.95 -5.00
CA SER A 214 -22.01 2.26 -4.79
C SER A 214 -23.49 2.25 -5.20
N SER A 215 -24.37 2.91 -4.45
CA SER A 215 -25.79 3.02 -4.82
C SER A 215 -26.00 3.64 -6.20
N SER A 216 -25.09 4.54 -6.62
CA SER A 216 -25.09 5.15 -7.95
C SER A 216 -24.83 4.15 -9.09
N SER A 217 -23.94 3.17 -8.88
CA SER A 217 -23.62 2.14 -9.88
C SER A 217 -24.67 1.02 -9.95
N LEU A 218 -25.57 0.93 -8.96
CA LEU A 218 -26.65 -0.07 -8.92
C LEU A 218 -27.95 0.41 -9.57
N ARG A 219 -28.05 1.67 -10.02
CA ARG A 219 -29.31 2.24 -10.51
C ARG A 219 -29.93 1.41 -11.63
N GLU A 220 -29.14 0.98 -12.60
CA GLU A 220 -29.64 0.16 -13.71
C GLU A 220 -30.09 -1.22 -13.24
N GLU A 221 -29.32 -1.86 -12.35
CA GLU A 221 -29.66 -3.18 -11.81
C GLU A 221 -30.94 -3.15 -10.96
N VAL A 222 -31.11 -2.11 -10.13
CA VAL A 222 -32.31 -1.92 -9.29
C VAL A 222 -33.55 -1.61 -10.13
N LEU A 223 -33.39 -0.93 -11.26
CA LEU A 223 -34.49 -0.62 -12.17
C LEU A 223 -34.87 -1.80 -13.09
N LYS A 224 -34.07 -2.87 -13.15
CA LYS A 224 -34.45 -4.08 -13.86
C LYS A 224 -35.67 -4.70 -13.20
N ARG A 225 -36.64 -5.10 -14.03
CA ARG A 225 -37.83 -5.80 -13.54
C ARG A 225 -37.42 -7.15 -12.96
N PRO A 226 -38.03 -7.59 -11.85
CA PRO A 226 -37.78 -8.92 -11.30
C PRO A 226 -38.04 -9.99 -12.36
N THR A 227 -37.14 -10.95 -12.46
CA THR A 227 -37.29 -12.11 -13.34
C THR A 227 -38.53 -12.91 -12.93
N LYS A 228 -39.31 -13.39 -13.90
CA LYS A 228 -40.44 -14.29 -13.60
C LYS A 228 -39.91 -15.58 -12.98
N SER A 229 -40.64 -16.12 -12.01
CA SER A 229 -40.34 -17.43 -11.41
C SER A 229 -40.26 -18.52 -12.48
N LEU A 230 -39.24 -19.37 -12.39
CA LEU A 230 -39.09 -20.54 -13.28
C LEU A 230 -40.09 -21.65 -12.94
N VAL A 231 -40.45 -21.77 -11.65
CA VAL A 231 -41.38 -22.79 -11.15
C VAL A 231 -42.62 -22.10 -10.59
N ARG A 232 -43.79 -22.61 -10.94
CA ARG A 232 -45.09 -22.11 -10.49
C ARG A 232 -45.71 -23.10 -9.53
N TYR A 233 -46.48 -22.61 -8.56
CA TYR A 233 -47.23 -23.50 -7.69
C TYR A 233 -48.39 -24.15 -8.48
N PRO A 234 -48.78 -25.38 -8.14
CA PRO A 234 -49.92 -26.04 -8.78
C PRO A 234 -51.26 -25.40 -8.39
N PHE A 235 -51.28 -24.57 -7.34
CA PHE A 235 -52.47 -23.85 -6.86
C PHE A 235 -52.43 -22.40 -7.36
N GLN A 236 -53.34 -22.04 -8.27
CA GLN A 236 -53.38 -20.72 -8.91
C GLN A 236 -53.41 -19.56 -7.89
N ALA A 237 -54.23 -19.67 -6.84
CA ALA A 237 -54.32 -18.62 -5.82
C ALA A 237 -52.99 -18.42 -5.07
N LEU A 238 -52.27 -19.50 -4.74
CA LEU A 238 -50.98 -19.43 -4.06
C LEU A 238 -49.92 -18.83 -4.98
N ASP A 239 -49.97 -19.20 -6.25
CA ASP A 239 -49.05 -18.77 -7.28
C ASP A 239 -49.22 -17.28 -7.64
N GLU A 240 -50.46 -16.78 -7.68
CA GLU A 240 -50.76 -15.34 -7.85
C GLU A 240 -50.28 -14.50 -6.65
N MET A 241 -50.38 -15.04 -5.42
CA MET A 241 -49.95 -14.35 -4.21
C MET A 241 -48.42 -14.29 -4.05
N THR A 242 -47.73 -15.37 -4.41
CA THR A 242 -46.27 -15.51 -4.21
C THR A 242 -45.46 -15.17 -5.44
N MET A 243 -46.12 -15.08 -6.60
CA MET A 243 -45.50 -14.94 -7.93
C MET A 243 -44.57 -16.12 -8.27
N GLY A 244 -44.93 -17.32 -7.82
CA GLY A 244 -44.18 -18.57 -8.03
C GLY A 244 -42.99 -18.74 -7.10
N ILE A 245 -42.10 -19.68 -7.44
CA ILE A 245 -40.87 -20.00 -6.71
C ILE A 245 -39.67 -19.42 -7.47
N ARG A 246 -38.90 -18.54 -6.81
CA ARG A 246 -37.74 -17.88 -7.41
C ARG A 246 -36.43 -18.55 -7.00
N GLU A 247 -35.39 -18.33 -7.80
CA GLU A 247 -34.04 -18.78 -7.47
C GLU A 247 -33.54 -18.10 -6.19
N ALA A 248 -32.72 -18.82 -5.42
CA ALA A 248 -32.19 -18.40 -4.12
C ALA A 248 -33.26 -18.14 -3.02
N GLU A 249 -34.49 -18.65 -3.18
CA GLU A 249 -35.51 -18.68 -2.12
C GLU A 249 -35.63 -20.06 -1.46
N LEU A 250 -35.83 -20.08 -0.15
CA LEU A 250 -36.16 -21.29 0.61
C LEU A 250 -37.68 -21.33 0.88
N VAL A 251 -38.37 -22.28 0.24
CA VAL A 251 -39.80 -22.52 0.46
C VAL A 251 -39.99 -23.62 1.49
N THR A 252 -40.64 -23.31 2.61
CA THR A 252 -40.94 -24.28 3.67
C THR A 252 -42.40 -24.68 3.64
N VAL A 253 -42.68 -25.95 3.38
CA VAL A 253 -44.03 -26.53 3.44
C VAL A 253 -44.23 -27.20 4.81
N THR A 254 -45.24 -26.77 5.56
CA THR A 254 -45.52 -27.27 6.91
C THR A 254 -46.99 -27.61 7.10
N ALA A 255 -47.25 -28.73 7.78
CA ALA A 255 -48.57 -29.23 8.16
C ALA A 255 -48.42 -30.28 9.29
N GLY A 256 -49.51 -30.60 9.97
CA GLY A 256 -49.58 -31.64 11.01
C GLY A 256 -49.14 -33.04 10.53
N SER A 257 -49.00 -33.98 11.49
CA SER A 257 -48.61 -35.36 11.19
C SER A 257 -49.66 -36.06 10.32
N GLY A 258 -49.22 -36.76 9.27
CA GLY A 258 -50.12 -37.48 8.34
C GLY A 258 -50.87 -36.62 7.31
N LEU A 259 -50.65 -35.30 7.24
CA LEU A 259 -51.43 -34.38 6.38
C LEU A 259 -50.84 -34.14 4.98
N GLY A 260 -50.11 -35.11 4.40
CA GLY A 260 -49.75 -35.07 2.97
C GLY A 260 -48.59 -34.15 2.56
N LYS A 261 -47.70 -33.72 3.47
CA LYS A 261 -46.52 -32.88 3.14
C LYS A 261 -45.61 -33.42 2.03
N TYR A 262 -45.51 -34.74 1.90
CA TYR A 262 -44.70 -35.40 0.87
C TYR A 262 -45.41 -35.53 -0.49
N GLN A 263 -46.74 -35.34 -0.50
CA GLN A 263 -47.57 -35.45 -1.70
C GLN A 263 -47.88 -34.08 -2.31
N PHE A 264 -47.79 -33.02 -1.50
CA PHE A 264 -47.74 -31.63 -1.94
C PHE A 264 -46.50 -31.38 -2.79
#